data_AF-A0AAV5E558-F1
#
_entry.id   AF-A0AAV5E558-F1
#
_cell.length_a   1.000
_cell.length_b   1.000
_cell.length_c   1.000
_cell.angle_alpha   90.00
_cell.angle_beta   90.00
_cell.angle_gamma   90.00
#
_symmetry.space_group_name_H-M   'P 1'
#
loop_
_entity.id
_entity.type
_entity.pdbx_description
1 polymer ?
#
loop_
_entity_poly.entity_id
_entity_poly.type
_entity_poly.pdbx_seq_one_letter_code
_entity_poly.pdbx_strand_id
1 'polypeptide(L)'
;MGFRKVDTDRWEFAHESFLRGQAQLLPLIVRKKKKPGSCRDLCEEGEEVRGTIKAVQRLREEQRGMEEELQAMDRRLQAAETRPGQMMAFLAKLADDPGVVLRAMIAKKEELEAAGGGKDVSPESPGKRRRIGGAEAGRGDCGGVAVAGADIAAEMLAHQGRGGVEFPFSALGQVFY
;
A
#
# COMPACT_ATOMS: atom_id res chain seq x y z
N MET A 1 16.46 -48.06 38.32
CA MET A 1 15.86 -46.92 39.05
C MET A 1 16.85 -45.76 39.00
N GLY A 2 16.38 -44.52 38.97
CA GLY A 2 17.25 -43.34 38.87
C GLY A 2 17.68 -42.80 40.23
N PHE A 3 18.45 -41.71 40.24
CA PHE A 3 18.74 -40.95 41.46
C PHE A 3 17.45 -40.34 42.01
N ARG A 4 17.26 -40.42 43.32
CA ARG A 4 16.11 -39.83 44.04
C ARG A 4 16.55 -38.56 44.78
N LYS A 5 15.66 -37.57 44.83
CA LYS A 5 15.88 -36.31 45.57
C LYS A 5 15.78 -36.60 47.07
N VAL A 6 16.78 -36.16 47.84
CA VAL A 6 16.88 -36.41 49.30
C VAL A 6 16.45 -35.19 50.10
N ASP A 7 16.93 -34.01 49.71
CA ASP A 7 16.58 -32.74 50.34
C ASP A 7 15.80 -31.85 49.38
N THR A 8 14.78 -31.14 49.88
CA THR A 8 13.97 -30.21 49.07
C THR A 8 14.74 -28.94 48.71
N ASP A 9 15.56 -28.46 49.65
CA ASP A 9 16.19 -27.14 49.62
C ASP A 9 17.66 -27.18 49.20
N ARG A 10 18.25 -28.38 49.12
CA ARG A 10 19.61 -28.62 48.64
C ARG A 10 19.59 -29.53 47.43
N TRP A 11 20.57 -29.39 46.56
CA TRP A 11 20.72 -30.22 45.36
C TRP A 11 21.37 -31.57 45.71
N GLU A 12 20.72 -32.30 46.62
CA GLU A 12 21.20 -33.58 47.13
C GLU A 12 20.36 -34.73 46.59
N PHE A 13 21.07 -35.71 46.04
CA PHE A 13 20.49 -36.87 45.38
C PHE A 13 21.18 -38.14 45.87
N ALA A 14 20.42 -39.21 46.07
CA ALA A 14 20.93 -40.50 46.49
C ALA A 14 20.58 -41.61 45.48
N HIS A 15 21.46 -42.59 45.41
CA HIS A 15 21.22 -43.85 44.71
C HIS A 15 21.86 -44.98 45.53
N GLU A 16 21.17 -46.12 45.64
CA GLU A 16 21.60 -47.24 46.50
C GLU A 16 22.98 -47.79 46.11
N SER A 17 23.27 -47.79 44.82
CA SER A 17 24.55 -48.21 44.25
C SER A 17 25.58 -47.06 44.09
N PHE A 18 25.34 -45.88 44.67
CA PHE A 18 26.25 -44.73 44.60
C PHE A 18 26.78 -44.39 45.99
N LEU A 19 27.82 -45.12 46.42
CA LEU A 19 28.45 -44.96 47.72
C LEU A 19 29.90 -44.47 47.56
N ARG A 20 30.33 -43.54 48.43
CA ARG A 20 31.67 -42.95 48.37
C ARG A 20 32.74 -44.04 48.54
N GLY A 21 33.68 -44.09 47.59
CA GLY A 21 34.76 -45.07 47.58
C GLY A 21 34.40 -46.45 47.01
N GLN A 22 33.18 -46.65 46.51
CA GLN A 22 32.71 -47.93 45.96
C GLN A 22 32.42 -47.84 44.46
N ALA A 23 33.49 -47.75 43.66
CA ALA A 23 33.39 -47.64 42.20
C ALA A 23 32.79 -48.90 41.54
N GLN A 24 32.94 -50.06 42.15
CA GLN A 24 32.41 -51.34 41.65
C GLN A 24 30.88 -51.38 41.56
N LEU A 25 30.17 -50.45 42.22
CA LEU A 25 28.71 -50.35 42.19
C LEU A 25 28.20 -49.43 41.06
N LEU A 26 29.07 -48.61 40.47
CA LEU A 26 28.70 -47.71 39.38
C LEU A 26 28.08 -48.41 38.15
N PRO A 27 28.51 -49.63 37.74
CA PRO A 27 27.88 -50.35 36.62
C PRO A 27 26.39 -50.68 36.83
N LEU A 28 25.91 -50.71 38.08
CA LEU A 28 24.50 -50.94 38.39
C LEU A 28 23.64 -49.70 38.06
N ILE A 29 24.25 -48.52 37.93
CA ILE A 29 23.58 -47.26 37.62
C ILE A 29 23.47 -47.12 36.11
N VAL A 30 22.48 -47.79 35.52
CA VAL A 30 22.28 -47.80 34.07
C VAL A 30 21.32 -46.70 33.65
N ARG A 31 21.73 -45.87 32.69
CA ARG A 31 20.82 -44.96 31.99
C ARG A 31 19.94 -45.78 31.05
N LYS A 32 18.62 -45.56 31.10
CA LYS A 32 17.69 -46.15 30.13
C LYS A 32 18.15 -45.76 28.72
N LYS A 33 18.63 -46.73 27.94
CA LYS A 33 19.04 -46.51 26.55
C LYS A 33 17.79 -46.08 25.77
N LYS A 34 17.75 -44.82 25.31
CA LYS A 34 16.76 -44.38 24.33
C LYS A 34 16.97 -45.24 23.08
N LYS A 35 15.91 -45.86 22.56
CA LYS A 35 15.96 -46.50 21.23
C LYS A 35 16.42 -45.44 20.22
N PRO A 36 17.31 -45.76 19.26
CA PRO A 36 17.57 -44.85 18.14
C PRO A 36 16.24 -44.66 17.42
N GLY A 37 15.64 -43.47 17.56
CA GLY A 37 14.25 -43.21 17.17
C GLY A 37 13.42 -42.46 18.22
N SER A 38 13.88 -42.39 19.47
CA SER A 38 13.31 -41.46 20.47
C SER A 38 13.90 -40.04 20.33
N CYS A 39 14.01 -39.60 19.08
CA CYS A 39 14.17 -38.20 18.68
C CYS A 39 12.83 -37.65 18.17
N ARG A 40 11.70 -38.26 18.55
CA ARG A 40 10.37 -37.83 18.07
C ARG A 40 10.13 -36.35 18.38
N ASP A 41 10.53 -35.85 19.55
CA ASP A 41 10.36 -34.42 19.87
C ASP A 41 11.08 -33.49 18.89
N LEU A 42 12.33 -33.79 18.50
CA LEU A 42 13.09 -32.95 17.55
C LEU A 42 12.64 -33.13 16.09
N CYS A 43 12.05 -34.28 15.74
CA CYS A 43 11.51 -34.52 14.41
C CYS A 43 10.09 -33.95 14.24
N GLU A 44 9.23 -34.05 15.27
CA GLU A 44 7.89 -33.45 15.28
C GLU A 44 7.97 -31.92 15.32
N GLU A 45 8.89 -31.34 16.11
CA GLU A 45 9.14 -29.90 16.14
C GLU A 45 9.62 -29.37 14.77
N GLY A 46 10.45 -30.15 14.04
CA GLY A 46 10.89 -29.79 12.69
C GLY A 46 9.78 -29.80 11.64
N GLU A 47 8.81 -30.73 11.75
CA GLU A 47 7.66 -30.77 10.85
C GLU A 47 6.67 -29.63 11.13
N GLU A 48 6.44 -29.31 12.41
CA GLU A 48 5.62 -28.17 12.82
C GLU A 48 6.22 -26.84 12.37
N VAL A 49 7.54 -26.65 12.54
CA VAL A 49 8.25 -25.47 12.03
C VAL A 49 8.12 -25.35 10.51
N ARG A 50 8.20 -26.46 9.77
CA ARG A 50 7.99 -26.42 8.31
C ARG A 50 6.54 -26.07 7.95
N GLY A 51 5.56 -26.55 8.71
CA GLY A 51 4.14 -26.22 8.53
C GLY A 51 3.87 -24.73 8.77
N THR A 52 4.41 -24.19 9.86
CA THR A 52 4.28 -22.77 10.21
C THR A 52 4.96 -21.87 9.18
N ILE A 53 6.15 -22.22 8.68
CA ILE A 53 6.81 -21.46 7.60
C ILE A 53 5.93 -21.36 6.36
N LYS A 54 5.30 -22.47 5.93
CA LYS A 54 4.38 -22.45 4.78
C LYS A 54 3.14 -21.63 5.03
N ALA A 55 2.56 -21.72 6.23
CA ALA A 55 1.39 -20.93 6.61
C ALA A 55 1.71 -19.43 6.59
N VAL A 56 2.87 -19.03 7.12
CA VAL A 56 3.34 -17.63 7.09
C VAL A 56 3.57 -17.16 5.67
N GLN A 57 4.14 -17.99 4.79
CA GLN A 57 4.32 -17.64 3.37
C GLN A 57 2.98 -17.39 2.68
N ARG A 58 2.03 -18.31 2.84
CA ARG A 58 0.67 -18.15 2.30
C ARG A 58 0.00 -16.89 2.84
N LEU A 59 0.11 -16.61 4.14
CA LEU A 59 -0.47 -15.41 4.73
C LEU A 59 0.14 -14.13 4.17
N ARG A 60 1.45 -14.11 3.90
CA ARG A 60 2.12 -12.98 3.25
C ARG A 60 1.64 -12.77 1.81
N GLU A 61 1.38 -13.84 1.08
CA GLU A 61 0.79 -13.78 -0.27
C GLU A 61 -0.62 -13.20 -0.22
N GLU A 62 -1.46 -13.64 0.73
CA GLU A 62 -2.81 -13.09 0.95
C GLU A 62 -2.77 -11.60 1.33
N GLN A 63 -1.86 -11.20 2.24
CA GLN A 63 -1.65 -9.79 2.60
C GLN A 63 -1.24 -8.93 1.41
N ARG A 64 -0.34 -9.44 0.57
CA ARG A 64 0.08 -8.74 -0.65
C ARG A 64 -1.09 -8.56 -1.62
N GLY A 65 -1.93 -9.58 -1.80
CA GLY A 65 -3.12 -9.47 -2.64
C GLY A 65 -4.08 -8.38 -2.16
N MET A 66 -4.33 -8.31 -0.85
CA MET A 66 -5.15 -7.24 -0.26
C MET A 66 -4.51 -5.86 -0.44
N GLU A 67 -3.20 -5.73 -0.29
CA GLU A 67 -2.50 -4.46 -0.50
C GLU A 67 -2.62 -3.99 -1.96
N GLU A 68 -2.51 -4.90 -2.93
CA GLU A 68 -2.71 -4.58 -4.35
C GLU A 68 -4.16 -4.11 -4.62
N GLU A 69 -5.16 -4.72 -3.97
CA GLU A 69 -6.57 -4.29 -4.05
C GLU A 69 -6.76 -2.88 -3.45
N LEU A 70 -6.19 -2.61 -2.27
CA LEU A 70 -6.23 -1.29 -1.65
C LEU A 70 -5.59 -0.22 -2.53
N GLN A 71 -4.45 -0.51 -3.16
CA GLN A 71 -3.82 0.40 -4.11
C GLN A 71 -4.70 0.66 -5.34
N ALA A 72 -5.40 -0.36 -5.83
CA ALA A 72 -6.34 -0.20 -6.94
C ALA A 72 -7.54 0.69 -6.53
N MET A 73 -8.03 0.52 -5.31
CA MET A 73 -9.09 1.36 -4.74
C MET A 73 -8.63 2.82 -4.58
N ASP A 74 -7.44 3.05 -4.05
CA ASP A 74 -6.86 4.40 -3.87
C ASP A 74 -6.75 5.15 -5.20
N ARG A 75 -6.20 4.51 -6.24
CA ARG A 75 -6.13 5.12 -7.59
C ARG A 75 -7.50 5.50 -8.13
N ARG A 76 -8.52 4.65 -7.91
CA ARG A 76 -9.90 4.92 -8.36
C ARG A 76 -10.53 6.07 -7.57
N LEU A 77 -10.29 6.11 -6.26
CA LEU A 77 -10.79 7.17 -5.39
C LEU A 77 -10.16 8.51 -5.77
N GLN A 78 -8.83 8.56 -5.95
CA GLN A 78 -8.14 9.76 -6.44
C GLN A 78 -8.68 10.22 -7.81
N ALA A 79 -8.92 9.31 -8.74
CA ALA A 79 -9.51 9.65 -10.04
C ALA A 79 -10.92 10.24 -9.90
N ALA A 80 -11.73 9.72 -8.97
CA ALA A 80 -13.07 10.24 -8.69
C ALA A 80 -13.05 11.60 -7.99
N GLU A 81 -12.04 11.86 -7.15
CA GLU A 81 -11.91 13.08 -6.35
C GLU A 81 -11.15 14.21 -7.05
N THR A 82 -10.34 13.91 -8.07
CA THR A 82 -9.50 14.91 -8.76
C THR A 82 -10.33 16.07 -9.33
N ARG A 83 -11.36 15.77 -10.13
CA ARG A 83 -12.16 16.81 -10.79
C ARG A 83 -13.02 17.62 -9.80
N PRO A 84 -13.76 17.01 -8.87
CA PRO A 84 -14.46 17.74 -7.82
C PRO A 84 -13.52 18.57 -6.94
N GLY A 85 -12.35 18.03 -6.58
CA GLY A 85 -11.34 18.73 -5.79
C GLY A 85 -10.80 19.98 -6.49
N GLN A 86 -10.47 19.88 -7.78
CA GLN A 86 -10.06 21.04 -8.59
C GLN A 86 -11.16 22.08 -8.72
N MET A 87 -12.41 21.63 -8.93
CA MET A 87 -13.57 22.53 -9.01
C MET A 87 -13.78 23.27 -7.69
N MET A 88 -13.73 22.56 -6.56
CA MET A 88 -13.84 23.17 -5.23
C MET A 88 -12.71 24.15 -4.96
N ALA A 89 -11.47 23.82 -5.32
CA ALA A 89 -10.34 24.74 -5.20
C ALA A 89 -10.51 26.01 -6.05
N PHE A 90 -11.10 25.88 -7.25
CA PHE A 90 -11.44 27.03 -8.07
C PHE A 90 -12.56 27.86 -7.45
N LEU A 91 -13.63 27.22 -6.97
CA LEU A 91 -14.74 27.91 -6.31
C LEU A 91 -14.29 28.67 -5.06
N ALA A 92 -13.38 28.09 -4.26
CA ALA A 92 -12.79 28.77 -3.12
C ALA A 92 -12.07 30.07 -3.54
N LYS A 93 -11.23 30.00 -4.58
CA LYS A 93 -10.54 31.19 -5.13
C LYS A 93 -11.51 32.25 -5.66
N LEU A 94 -12.63 31.84 -6.26
CA LEU A 94 -13.65 32.78 -6.73
C LEU A 94 -14.41 33.44 -5.58
N ALA A 95 -14.65 32.70 -4.50
CA ALA A 95 -15.30 33.24 -3.32
C ALA A 95 -14.41 34.29 -2.63
N ASP A 96 -13.10 34.07 -2.61
CA ASP A 96 -12.11 35.02 -2.06
C ASP A 96 -11.95 36.27 -2.94
N ASP A 97 -11.90 36.10 -4.26
CA ASP A 97 -11.76 37.19 -5.23
C ASP A 97 -12.62 36.97 -6.48
N PRO A 98 -13.83 37.54 -6.53
CA PRO A 98 -14.72 37.36 -7.68
C PRO A 98 -14.20 38.04 -8.96
N GLY A 99 -13.24 38.97 -8.85
CA GLY A 99 -12.65 39.68 -10.00
C GLY A 99 -11.58 38.90 -10.74
N VAL A 100 -11.12 37.76 -10.20
CA VAL A 100 -9.99 36.99 -10.75
C VAL A 100 -10.27 36.46 -12.17
N VAL A 101 -11.50 36.04 -12.45
CA VAL A 101 -11.91 35.52 -13.78
C VAL A 101 -11.86 36.62 -14.82
N LEU A 102 -12.42 37.79 -14.50
CA LEU A 102 -12.44 38.91 -15.44
C LEU A 102 -11.03 39.34 -15.82
N ARG A 103 -10.12 39.43 -14.83
CA ARG A 103 -8.71 39.78 -15.09
C ARG A 103 -8.00 38.70 -15.91
N ALA A 104 -8.23 37.41 -15.62
CA ALA A 104 -7.66 36.31 -16.39
C ALA A 104 -8.16 36.29 -17.86
N MET A 105 -9.45 36.58 -18.08
CA MET A 105 -10.03 36.67 -19.42
C MET A 105 -9.44 37.83 -20.24
N ILE A 106 -9.25 39.00 -19.62
CA ILE A 106 -8.63 40.15 -20.26
C ILE A 106 -7.18 39.84 -20.64
N ALA A 107 -6.40 39.30 -19.70
CA ALA A 107 -5.01 38.90 -19.95
C ALA A 107 -4.89 37.85 -21.07
N LYS A 108 -5.81 36.87 -21.11
CA LYS A 108 -5.82 35.86 -22.18
C LYS A 108 -6.19 36.43 -23.54
N LYS A 109 -7.09 37.41 -23.59
CA LYS A 109 -7.43 38.11 -24.83
C LYS A 109 -6.22 38.88 -25.36
N GLU A 110 -5.50 39.58 -24.50
CA GLU A 110 -4.29 40.32 -24.86
C GLU A 110 -3.18 39.39 -25.39
N GLU A 111 -3.00 38.21 -24.79
CA GLU A 111 -2.03 37.19 -25.24
C GLU A 111 -2.35 36.66 -26.66
N LEU A 112 -3.62 36.43 -26.97
CA LEU A 112 -4.05 35.96 -28.28
C LEU A 112 -3.90 37.04 -29.37
N GLU A 113 -4.19 38.29 -29.04
CA GLU A 113 -3.98 39.44 -29.94
C GLU A 113 -2.48 39.67 -30.20
N ALA A 114 -1.62 39.48 -29.19
CA ALA A 114 -0.17 39.55 -29.35
C ALA A 114 0.40 38.41 -30.23
N ALA A 115 -0.25 37.24 -30.25
CA ALA A 115 0.15 36.10 -31.08
C ALA A 115 -0.40 36.14 -32.53
N GLY A 116 -1.38 37.01 -32.83
CA GLY A 116 -2.07 37.10 -34.12
C GLY A 116 -1.47 38.06 -35.16
N GLY A 117 -0.41 38.81 -34.81
CA GLY A 117 0.17 39.84 -35.67
C GLY A 117 1.11 39.30 -36.77
N GLY A 118 0.58 38.64 -37.80
CA GLY A 118 1.35 38.39 -39.02
C GLY A 118 0.80 37.35 -39.99
N LYS A 119 -0.08 37.78 -40.91
CA LYS A 119 -0.04 37.46 -42.36
C LYS A 119 -1.23 38.10 -43.07
N ASP A 120 -0.90 39.03 -43.95
CA ASP A 120 -1.80 39.69 -44.87
C ASP A 120 -2.63 38.70 -45.71
N VAL A 121 -3.91 39.02 -45.85
CA VAL A 121 -4.85 38.40 -46.77
C VAL A 121 -4.56 38.88 -48.18
N SER A 122 -4.29 37.96 -49.12
CA SER A 122 -4.33 38.23 -50.57
C SER A 122 -5.37 37.29 -51.22
N PRO A 123 -6.32 37.80 -52.03
CA PRO A 123 -7.34 36.98 -52.66
C PRO A 123 -6.96 36.63 -54.11
N GLU A 124 -6.87 35.35 -54.48
CA GLU A 124 -7.30 34.87 -55.81
C GLU A 124 -7.39 33.33 -55.92
N SER A 125 -8.26 32.88 -56.83
CA SER A 125 -8.78 31.51 -57.10
C SER A 125 -8.27 31.02 -58.48
N PRO A 126 -8.67 29.87 -59.11
CA PRO A 126 -9.12 28.54 -58.66
C PRO A 126 -8.29 27.37 -59.27
N GLY A 127 -8.42 26.17 -58.69
CA GLY A 127 -8.47 24.92 -59.47
C GLY A 127 -7.36 23.89 -59.23
N LYS A 128 -7.73 22.72 -58.67
CA LYS A 128 -7.83 21.45 -59.40
C LYS A 128 -8.52 20.42 -58.50
N ARG A 129 -9.66 19.94 -58.98
CA ARG A 129 -10.45 18.86 -58.42
C ARG A 129 -9.67 17.54 -58.53
N ARG A 130 -9.28 16.93 -57.42
CA ARG A 130 -9.04 15.48 -57.34
C ARG A 130 -9.75 14.92 -56.11
N ARG A 131 -10.89 14.28 -56.36
CA ARG A 131 -11.54 13.33 -55.46
C ARG A 131 -10.55 12.20 -55.15
N ILE A 132 -10.38 11.87 -53.88
CA ILE A 132 -10.41 10.49 -53.40
C ILE A 132 -11.12 10.52 -52.04
N GLY A 133 -12.27 9.85 -51.94
CA GLY A 133 -12.96 9.62 -50.67
C GLY A 133 -12.42 8.36 -49.99
N GLY A 134 -12.64 8.27 -48.66
CA GLY A 134 -12.55 7.00 -47.94
C GLY A 134 -12.02 7.08 -46.52
N ALA A 135 -12.92 7.31 -45.57
CA ALA A 135 -13.05 6.71 -44.23
C ALA A 135 -11.88 6.65 -43.22
N GLU A 136 -12.12 7.36 -42.09
CA GLU A 136 -12.10 6.90 -40.68
C GLU A 136 -10.86 6.21 -40.08
N ALA A 137 -10.24 6.83 -39.07
CA ALA A 137 -10.30 6.42 -37.65
C ALA A 137 -9.21 7.16 -36.83
N GLY A 138 -9.65 7.90 -35.81
CA GLY A 138 -8.79 8.74 -34.97
C GLY A 138 -7.86 7.97 -34.03
N ARG A 139 -6.68 8.55 -33.80
CA ARG A 139 -5.85 8.32 -32.61
C ARG A 139 -5.47 9.69 -32.05
N GLY A 140 -6.13 10.07 -30.96
CA GLY A 140 -5.79 11.25 -30.18
C GLY A 140 -4.53 10.98 -29.37
N ASP A 141 -3.49 11.76 -29.66
CA ASP A 141 -2.26 11.87 -28.88
C ASP A 141 -2.49 12.84 -27.72
N CYS A 142 -2.37 12.36 -26.48
CA CYS A 142 -2.49 13.19 -25.29
C CYS A 142 -1.09 13.63 -24.87
N GLY A 143 -0.72 14.82 -25.32
CA GLY A 143 0.53 15.48 -24.93
C GLY A 143 0.55 15.75 -23.43
N GLY A 144 1.49 15.10 -22.74
CA GLY A 144 1.81 15.34 -21.34
C GLY A 144 2.50 16.70 -21.15
N VAL A 145 2.01 17.48 -20.20
CA VAL A 145 2.72 18.64 -19.67
C VAL A 145 3.45 18.21 -18.41
N ALA A 146 4.78 18.18 -18.49
CA ALA A 146 5.66 17.97 -17.36
C ALA A 146 5.59 19.20 -16.44
N VAL A 147 5.25 18.98 -15.17
CA VAL A 147 5.44 19.98 -14.11
C VAL A 147 6.60 19.52 -13.24
N ALA A 148 7.71 20.26 -13.35
CA ALA A 148 8.85 20.17 -12.45
C ALA A 148 8.44 20.62 -11.05
N GLY A 149 8.96 19.91 -10.05
CA GLY A 149 8.53 19.95 -8.66
C GLY A 149 8.96 21.17 -7.86
N ALA A 150 8.45 21.22 -6.63
CA ALA A 150 9.07 21.88 -5.49
C ALA A 150 8.34 21.44 -4.22
N ASP A 151 9.12 20.98 -3.26
CA ASP A 151 8.75 20.67 -1.90
C ASP A 151 8.04 21.85 -1.21
N ILE A 152 6.88 21.59 -0.60
CA ILE A 152 6.42 22.33 0.57
C ILE A 152 5.92 21.30 1.59
N ALA A 153 6.89 20.69 2.26
CA ALA A 153 6.66 20.13 3.59
C ALA A 153 6.56 21.30 4.59
N ALA A 154 5.66 21.14 5.55
CA ALA A 154 5.53 21.94 6.77
C ALA A 154 4.97 23.37 6.62
N GLU A 155 3.65 23.51 6.73
CA GLU A 155 3.04 24.09 7.94
C GLU A 155 1.52 23.97 7.88
N MET A 156 0.87 24.14 9.04
CA MET A 156 -0.57 24.30 9.26
C MET A 156 -1.36 23.00 9.53
N LEU A 157 -1.68 22.70 10.79
CA LEU A 157 -2.85 23.31 11.45
C LEU A 157 -3.06 22.70 12.85
N ALA A 158 -2.65 23.43 13.88
CA ALA A 158 -3.39 23.42 15.14
C ALA A 158 -4.68 24.21 14.88
N HIS A 159 -5.79 23.54 14.57
CA HIS A 159 -7.13 24.05 14.87
C HIS A 159 -8.11 22.89 14.98
N GLN A 160 -8.58 22.74 16.20
CA GLN A 160 -9.70 21.93 16.63
C GLN A 160 -11.00 22.48 16.01
N GLY A 161 -11.90 21.58 15.55
CA GLY A 161 -13.34 21.88 15.53
C GLY A 161 -14.09 21.61 14.23
N ARG A 162 -14.81 20.49 14.22
CA ARG A 162 -16.16 20.25 13.65
C ARG A 162 -16.45 20.74 12.23
N GLY A 163 -16.59 19.77 11.33
CA GLY A 163 -17.29 19.95 10.06
C GLY A 163 -17.00 18.79 9.12
N GLY A 164 -17.46 17.58 9.46
CA GLY A 164 -17.40 16.46 8.54
C GLY A 164 -18.25 16.78 7.32
N VAL A 165 -17.61 16.98 6.17
CA VAL A 165 -18.31 17.07 4.88
C VAL A 165 -18.85 15.66 4.62
N GLU A 166 -20.18 15.49 4.66
CA GLU A 166 -20.79 14.22 4.30
C GLU A 166 -20.53 13.98 2.81
N PHE A 167 -19.66 13.02 2.53
CA PHE A 167 -19.32 12.62 1.18
C PHE A 167 -20.56 12.00 0.50
N PRO A 168 -20.80 12.30 -0.79
CA PRO A 168 -22.04 11.94 -1.51
C PRO A 168 -22.24 10.43 -1.71
N PHE A 169 -21.30 9.60 -1.29
CA PHE A 169 -21.36 8.14 -1.39
C PHE A 169 -21.89 7.45 -0.11
N SER A 170 -22.10 8.20 0.97
CA SER A 170 -22.43 7.66 2.31
C SER A 170 -23.86 7.08 2.42
N ALA A 171 -24.65 7.11 1.35
CA ALA A 171 -26.05 6.67 1.35
C ALA A 171 -26.29 5.26 0.77
N LEU A 172 -25.24 4.47 0.48
CA LEU A 172 -25.38 3.10 -0.04
C LEU A 172 -24.91 2.06 0.98
N GLY A 173 -25.66 1.97 2.08
CA GLY A 173 -25.44 0.99 3.14
C GLY A 173 -26.75 0.54 3.77
N GLN A 174 -27.77 0.21 2.97
CA GLN A 174 -29.03 -0.29 3.52
C GLN A 174 -29.84 -1.18 2.57
N VAL A 175 -29.27 -2.28 2.08
CA VAL A 175 -29.97 -3.53 1.73
C VAL A 175 -28.86 -4.59 1.84
N PHE A 176 -28.88 -5.60 2.71
CA PHE A 176 -29.73 -6.78 2.70
C PHE A 176 -29.86 -7.34 4.14
N TYR A 177 -31.08 -7.72 4.52
CA TYR A 177 -31.35 -8.70 5.58
C TYR A 177 -31.38 -10.10 4.97
#